data_AF-U3G6B9-F1
#
_entry.id   AF-U3G6B9-F1
#
_cell.length_a   1.000
_cell.length_b   1.000
_cell.length_c   1.000
_cell.angle_alpha   90.00
_cell.angle_beta   90.00
_cell.angle_gamma   90.00
#
_symmetry.space_group_name_H-M   'P 1'
#
loop_
_entity.id
_entity.type
_entity.pdbx_description
1 polymer ?
#
loop_
_entity_poly.entity_id
_entity_poly.type
_entity_poly.pdbx_seq_one_letter_code
_entity_poly.pdbx_strand_id
1 'polypeptide(L)'
;MTGPSLAGVLGRKAGTADGFARYSDALKQSGLVWDKRNLDAWLENPAALVPGNAMTFPGIADARTRADLVAYIEAVSTGRVKVPDRGLPNLKESDAASRVTSIRFCGDTYRLTTADRKAHVFWEFNLRFKTDGSAAGPAAGQPVLIGTGMQGDRAAVVFARPEEISAFIQRRCP
;
A
#
# COMPACT_ATOMS: atom_id res chain seq x y z
N MET A 1 9.99 -2.87 -4.55
CA MET A 1 10.12 -3.12 -3.09
C MET A 1 9.46 -1.96 -2.35
N THR A 2 8.71 -2.24 -1.28
CA THR A 2 8.01 -1.21 -0.48
C THR A 2 8.88 -0.79 0.70
N GLY A 3 8.99 0.51 0.96
CA GLY A 3 9.72 1.09 2.11
C GLY A 3 8.92 1.11 3.42
N PRO A 4 9.53 1.55 4.54
CA PRO A 4 8.87 1.75 5.83
C PRO A 4 7.91 2.95 5.82
N SER A 5 7.06 3.06 6.84
CA SER A 5 6.24 4.26 7.07
C SER A 5 7.12 5.47 7.46
N LEU A 6 6.77 6.63 6.90
CA LEU A 6 7.41 7.92 7.23
C LEU A 6 6.64 8.72 8.31
N ALA A 7 5.55 8.18 8.85
CA ALA A 7 4.84 8.82 9.95
C ALA A 7 5.78 8.98 11.16
N GLY A 8 5.83 10.19 11.72
CA GLY A 8 6.70 10.51 12.87
C GLY A 8 8.18 10.23 12.61
N VAL A 9 8.67 10.43 11.37
CA VAL A 9 10.06 10.13 11.03
C VAL A 9 11.04 11.14 11.62
N LEU A 10 10.63 12.40 11.80
CA LEU A 10 11.50 13.45 12.32
C LEU A 10 11.98 13.11 13.75
N GLY A 11 13.30 13.14 13.96
CA GLY A 11 13.95 12.78 15.23
C GLY A 11 14.13 11.27 15.47
N ARG A 12 13.58 10.41 14.61
CA ARG A 12 13.77 8.96 14.72
C ARG A 12 15.15 8.53 14.21
N LYS A 13 15.74 7.52 14.85
CA LYS A 13 16.97 6.88 14.36
C LYS A 13 16.72 6.19 13.01
N ALA A 14 17.69 6.27 12.09
CA ALA A 14 17.61 5.58 10.82
C ALA A 14 17.60 4.06 11.02
N GLY A 15 16.77 3.36 10.22
CA GLY A 15 16.70 1.90 10.26
C GLY A 15 15.89 1.31 11.43
N THR A 16 15.06 2.10 12.12
CA THR A 16 14.33 1.64 13.32
C THR A 16 12.81 1.86 13.26
N ALA A 17 12.18 1.98 12.09
CA ALA A 17 10.72 2.07 12.04
C ALA A 17 10.07 0.73 12.42
N ASP A 18 9.06 0.80 13.29
CA ASP A 18 8.30 -0.37 13.73
C ASP A 18 7.62 -1.08 12.54
N GLY A 19 7.59 -2.41 12.60
CA GLY A 19 6.99 -3.23 11.55
C GLY A 19 7.83 -3.37 10.27
N PHE A 20 9.03 -2.79 10.20
CA PHE A 20 9.92 -2.91 9.04
C PHE A 20 11.30 -3.49 9.40
N ALA A 21 11.44 -4.81 9.32
CA ALA A 21 12.70 -5.50 9.66
C ALA A 21 13.77 -5.48 8.52
N ARG A 22 13.33 -5.30 7.28
CA ARG A 22 14.13 -5.50 6.05
C ARG A 22 14.98 -4.28 5.64
N TYR A 23 15.47 -3.52 6.60
CA TYR A 23 16.45 -2.47 6.32
C TYR A 23 17.80 -3.06 5.88
N SER A 24 18.49 -2.36 4.98
CA SER A 24 19.89 -2.65 4.67
C SER A 24 20.77 -2.47 5.91
N ASP A 25 21.78 -3.31 6.06
CA ASP A 25 22.71 -3.22 7.19
C ASP A 25 23.45 -1.87 7.20
N ALA A 26 23.78 -1.35 6.02
CA ALA A 26 24.34 -0.01 5.86
C ALA A 26 23.49 1.10 6.52
N LEU A 27 22.17 1.04 6.38
CA LEU A 27 21.29 2.07 6.96
C LEU A 27 21.13 1.88 8.46
N LYS A 28 21.03 0.62 8.94
CA LYS A 28 20.98 0.30 10.37
C LYS A 28 22.23 0.77 11.11
N GLN A 29 23.40 0.68 10.46
CA GLN A 29 24.70 1.02 11.04
C GLN A 29 25.10 2.49 10.82
N SER A 30 24.37 3.24 9.99
CA SER A 30 24.69 4.63 9.64
C SER A 30 24.79 5.59 10.83
N GLY A 31 24.13 5.28 11.95
CA GLY A 31 24.06 6.16 13.13
C GLY A 31 23.23 7.43 12.92
N LEU A 32 22.61 7.61 11.74
CA LEU A 32 21.83 8.79 11.41
C LEU A 32 20.59 8.92 12.30
N VAL A 33 20.26 10.17 12.61
CA VAL A 33 18.97 10.58 13.14
C VAL A 33 18.30 11.46 12.08
N TRP A 34 17.01 11.26 11.84
CA TRP A 34 16.28 12.02 10.82
C TRP A 34 15.96 13.43 11.31
N ASP A 35 16.95 14.31 11.28
CA ASP A 35 16.77 15.76 11.38
C ASP A 35 16.61 16.39 9.97
N LYS A 36 16.32 17.69 9.90
CA LYS A 36 16.10 18.39 8.61
C LYS A 36 17.30 18.31 7.68
N ARG A 37 18.52 18.40 8.23
CA ARG A 37 19.76 18.40 7.45
C ARG A 37 20.01 17.02 6.86
N ASN A 38 19.87 15.97 7.67
CA ASN A 38 20.08 14.60 7.23
C ASN A 38 18.97 14.15 6.28
N LEU A 39 17.74 14.64 6.46
CA LEU A 39 16.65 14.42 5.49
C LEU A 39 16.92 15.11 4.15
N ASP A 40 17.40 16.36 4.15
CA ASP A 40 17.76 17.06 2.90
C ASP A 40 18.87 16.32 2.15
N ALA A 41 19.97 15.96 2.83
CA ALA A 41 21.08 15.21 2.24
C ALA A 41 20.64 13.81 1.75
N TRP A 42 19.76 13.14 2.49
CA TRP A 42 19.19 11.86 2.09
C TRP A 42 18.33 11.99 0.85
N LEU A 43 17.50 13.04 0.77
CA LEU A 43 16.66 13.30 -0.39
C LEU A 43 17.46 13.77 -1.60
N GLU A 44 18.59 14.44 -1.41
CA GLU A 44 19.49 14.84 -2.49
C GLU A 44 20.17 13.64 -3.15
N ASN A 45 20.76 12.75 -2.35
CA ASN A 45 21.41 11.54 -2.86
C ASN A 45 21.55 10.47 -1.76
N PRO A 46 20.60 9.52 -1.66
CA PRO A 46 20.65 8.46 -0.64
C PRO A 46 21.90 7.58 -0.76
N ALA A 47 22.30 7.26 -2.00
CA ALA A 47 23.44 6.38 -2.26
C ALA A 47 24.78 7.03 -1.88
N ALA A 48 24.88 8.35 -2.00
CA ALA A 48 26.05 9.09 -1.53
C ALA A 48 26.07 9.23 -0.01
N LEU A 49 24.91 9.50 0.62
CA LEU A 49 24.85 9.67 2.07
C LEU A 49 25.06 8.35 2.82
N VAL A 50 24.46 7.26 2.36
CA VAL A 50 24.67 5.92 2.93
C VAL A 50 24.93 4.92 1.79
N PRO A 51 26.20 4.70 1.43
CA PRO A 51 26.56 3.70 0.44
C PRO A 51 26.07 2.30 0.84
N GLY A 52 25.50 1.55 -0.11
CA GLY A 52 24.97 0.20 0.14
C GLY A 52 23.58 0.17 0.79
N ASN A 53 22.89 1.32 0.90
CA ASN A 53 21.49 1.32 1.31
C ASN A 53 20.59 0.65 0.25
N ALA A 54 19.47 0.05 0.68
CA ALA A 54 18.56 -0.67 -0.21
C ALA A 54 17.53 0.21 -0.95
N MET A 55 17.53 1.53 -0.74
CA MET A 55 16.58 2.43 -1.40
C MET A 55 17.08 2.80 -2.78
N THR A 56 16.44 2.25 -3.82
CA THR A 56 16.77 2.53 -5.24
C THR A 56 16.14 3.85 -5.72
N PHE A 57 16.41 4.94 -5.00
CA PHE A 57 15.93 6.28 -5.33
C PHE A 57 17.11 7.16 -5.76
N PRO A 58 17.07 7.81 -6.95
CA PRO A 58 18.19 8.60 -7.45
C PRO A 58 18.41 9.91 -6.68
N GLY A 59 17.40 10.39 -5.93
CA GLY A 59 17.45 11.69 -5.27
C GLY A 59 16.66 12.79 -5.98
N ILE A 60 16.64 13.98 -5.38
CA ILE A 60 15.96 15.19 -5.86
C ILE A 60 17.02 16.29 -5.98
N ALA A 61 17.40 16.64 -7.21
CA ALA A 61 18.42 17.67 -7.44
C ALA A 61 17.94 19.09 -7.09
N ASP A 62 16.65 19.38 -7.29
CA ASP A 62 16.08 20.71 -7.01
C ASP A 62 15.96 20.97 -5.51
N ALA A 63 16.75 21.90 -5.00
CA ALA A 63 16.82 22.23 -3.58
C ALA A 63 15.51 22.78 -3.02
N ARG A 64 14.73 23.50 -3.84
CA ARG A 64 13.42 24.04 -3.41
C ARG A 64 12.42 22.92 -3.16
N THR A 65 12.34 21.95 -4.08
CA THR A 65 11.50 20.76 -3.96
C THR A 65 11.87 19.95 -2.72
N ARG A 66 13.17 19.78 -2.43
CA ARG A 66 13.61 19.14 -1.19
C ARG A 66 13.16 19.91 0.04
N ALA A 67 13.34 21.23 0.06
CA ALA A 67 12.94 22.07 1.18
C ALA A 67 11.42 21.98 1.44
N ASP A 68 10.61 22.03 0.39
CA ASP A 68 9.15 21.88 0.49
C ASP A 68 8.75 20.50 1.03
N LEU A 69 9.42 19.43 0.57
CA LEU A 69 9.18 18.07 1.05
C LEU A 69 9.61 17.88 2.52
N VAL A 70 10.77 18.41 2.91
CA VAL A 70 11.24 18.38 4.31
C VAL A 70 10.27 19.15 5.21
N ALA A 71 9.79 20.31 4.77
CA ALA A 71 8.79 21.09 5.51
C ALA A 71 7.48 20.31 5.68
N TYR A 72 7.02 19.62 4.64
CA TYR A 72 5.84 18.75 4.74
C TYR A 72 6.06 17.60 5.73
N ILE A 73 7.19 16.89 5.64
CA ILE A 73 7.54 15.78 6.54
C ILE A 73 7.58 16.25 8.01
N GLU A 74 8.15 17.43 8.27
CA GLU A 74 8.14 18.04 9.59
C GLU A 74 6.72 18.33 10.07
N ALA A 75 5.90 18.95 9.21
CA ALA A 75 4.55 19.34 9.57
C ALA A 75 3.67 18.13 9.92
N VAL A 76 3.79 17.02 9.18
CA VAL A 76 3.05 15.78 9.47
C VAL A 76 3.64 15.02 10.65
N SER A 77 4.96 15.03 10.85
CA SER A 77 5.60 14.36 12.00
C SER A 77 5.29 15.05 13.33
N THR A 78 5.09 16.36 13.31
CA THR A 78 4.76 17.17 14.49
C THR A 78 3.25 17.35 14.71
N GLY A 79 2.41 16.71 13.87
CA GLY A 79 0.96 16.81 13.96
C GLY A 79 0.39 18.19 13.59
N ARG A 80 1.21 19.11 13.07
CA ARG A 80 0.79 20.44 12.59
C ARG A 80 -0.11 20.36 11.37
N VAL A 81 0.07 19.31 10.56
CA VAL A 81 -0.84 18.94 9.48
C VAL A 81 -1.45 17.59 9.81
N LYS A 82 -2.77 17.57 10.03
CA LYS A 82 -3.53 16.32 10.01
C LYS A 82 -3.60 15.86 8.56
N VAL A 83 -2.82 14.85 8.21
CA VAL A 83 -3.05 14.11 6.97
C VAL A 83 -4.46 13.54 7.07
N PRO A 84 -5.36 13.81 6.11
CA PRO A 84 -6.65 13.14 6.09
C PRO A 84 -6.39 11.65 6.12
N ASP A 85 -6.89 10.96 7.13
CA ASP A 85 -6.73 9.53 7.24
C ASP A 85 -7.44 8.88 6.05
N ARG A 86 -6.70 8.62 4.98
CA ARG A 86 -7.04 7.62 3.99
C ARG A 86 -6.36 6.30 4.38
N GLY A 87 -6.40 5.95 5.67
CA GLY A 87 -6.22 4.58 6.09
C GLY A 87 -6.99 3.66 5.14
N LEU A 88 -6.43 2.48 4.86
CA LEU A 88 -7.17 1.48 4.11
C LEU A 88 -8.56 1.36 4.76
N PRO A 89 -9.64 1.58 4.02
CA PRO A 89 -10.97 1.61 4.60
C PRO A 89 -11.21 0.29 5.34
N ASN A 90 -11.89 0.34 6.49
CA ASN A 90 -12.27 -0.88 7.19
C ASN A 90 -13.17 -1.71 6.26
N LEU A 91 -12.63 -2.81 5.74
CA LEU A 91 -13.29 -3.66 4.76
C LEU A 91 -14.44 -4.48 5.40
N LYS A 92 -14.59 -4.46 6.72
CA LYS A 92 -15.80 -4.97 7.40
C LYS A 92 -17.02 -4.07 7.23
N GLU A 93 -16.79 -2.80 6.96
CA GLU A 93 -17.84 -1.79 6.82
C GLU A 93 -18.17 -1.50 5.34
N SER A 94 -17.60 -2.26 4.41
CA SER A 94 -17.87 -2.11 2.98
C SER A 94 -19.33 -2.35 2.63
N ASP A 95 -19.82 -1.51 1.70
CA ASP A 95 -21.19 -1.52 1.21
C ASP A 95 -21.55 -2.72 0.31
N ALA A 96 -22.83 -2.85 -0.01
CA ALA A 96 -23.34 -3.93 -0.85
C ALA A 96 -22.76 -3.92 -2.29
N ALA A 97 -22.34 -2.75 -2.78
CA ALA A 97 -21.76 -2.61 -4.12
C ALA A 97 -20.33 -3.15 -4.18
N SER A 98 -19.65 -3.23 -3.03
CA SER A 98 -18.27 -3.73 -2.94
C SER A 98 -18.21 -5.18 -2.45
N ARG A 99 -19.26 -5.71 -1.82
CA ARG A 99 -19.33 -7.09 -1.32
C ARG A 99 -19.49 -8.09 -2.47
N VAL A 100 -18.50 -8.94 -2.71
CA VAL A 100 -18.54 -9.96 -3.77
C VAL A 100 -19.26 -11.21 -3.27
N THR A 101 -20.25 -11.67 -4.01
CA THR A 101 -21.07 -12.86 -3.71
C THR A 101 -20.75 -14.05 -4.59
N SER A 102 -20.20 -13.83 -5.79
CA SER A 102 -19.70 -14.91 -6.64
C SER A 102 -18.60 -14.44 -7.57
N ILE A 103 -17.70 -15.35 -7.93
CA ILE A 103 -16.67 -15.14 -8.95
C ILE A 103 -16.70 -16.34 -9.90
N ARG A 104 -16.91 -16.08 -11.18
CA ARG A 104 -16.80 -17.07 -12.24
C ARG A 104 -15.59 -16.79 -13.12
N PHE A 105 -14.87 -17.83 -13.49
CA PHE A 105 -13.75 -17.77 -14.42
C PHE A 105 -14.04 -18.65 -15.63
N CYS A 106 -13.91 -18.07 -16.83
CA CYS A 106 -14.04 -18.77 -18.11
C CYS A 106 -13.10 -18.11 -19.12
N GLY A 107 -12.32 -18.92 -19.83
CA GLY A 107 -11.27 -18.41 -20.73
C GLY A 107 -10.21 -17.63 -19.96
N ASP A 108 -10.10 -16.34 -20.27
CA ASP A 108 -9.18 -15.36 -19.69
C ASP A 108 -9.91 -14.28 -18.86
N THR A 109 -11.18 -14.53 -18.52
CA THR A 109 -12.08 -13.50 -18.00
C THR A 109 -12.72 -13.91 -16.68
N TYR A 110 -12.65 -13.01 -15.71
CA TYR A 110 -13.38 -13.10 -14.45
C TYR A 110 -14.68 -12.30 -14.52
N ARG A 111 -15.77 -12.91 -14.05
CA ARG A 111 -17.07 -12.28 -13.86
C ARG A 111 -17.45 -12.34 -12.39
N LEU A 112 -17.51 -11.18 -11.76
CA LEU A 112 -17.88 -11.05 -10.36
C LEU A 112 -19.33 -10.60 -10.27
N THR A 113 -20.00 -11.04 -9.22
CA THR A 113 -21.30 -10.50 -8.84
C THR A 113 -21.20 -9.94 -7.43
N THR A 114 -21.72 -8.74 -7.22
CA THR A 114 -21.74 -8.05 -5.92
C THR A 114 -23.07 -8.26 -5.21
N ALA A 115 -23.17 -7.90 -3.93
CA ALA A 115 -24.38 -8.09 -3.11
C ALA A 115 -25.55 -7.20 -3.59
N ASP A 116 -25.25 -6.07 -4.23
CA ASP A 116 -26.23 -5.25 -4.96
C ASP A 116 -26.65 -5.85 -6.33
N ARG A 117 -26.23 -7.09 -6.62
CA ARG A 117 -26.49 -7.87 -7.84
C ARG A 117 -25.91 -7.29 -9.12
N LYS A 118 -24.96 -6.36 -9.04
CA LYS A 118 -24.22 -5.90 -10.22
C LYS A 118 -23.18 -6.92 -10.65
N ALA A 119 -22.98 -7.02 -11.97
CA ALA A 119 -21.94 -7.84 -12.56
C ALA A 119 -20.76 -6.98 -12.96
N HIS A 120 -19.55 -7.42 -12.62
CA HIS A 120 -18.30 -6.79 -13.03
C HIS A 120 -17.48 -7.79 -13.84
N VAL A 121 -16.92 -7.34 -14.96
CA VAL A 121 -16.14 -8.19 -15.87
C VAL A 121 -14.73 -7.64 -15.94
N PHE A 122 -13.74 -8.52 -15.71
CA PHE A 122 -12.34 -8.18 -15.79
C PHE A 122 -11.59 -9.22 -16.60
N TRP A 123 -10.71 -8.77 -17.48
CA TRP A 123 -9.64 -9.60 -18.01
C TRP A 123 -8.71 -10.04 -16.88
N GLU A 124 -8.17 -11.27 -16.94
CA GLU A 124 -7.42 -11.89 -15.83
C GLU A 124 -6.25 -11.06 -15.32
N PHE A 125 -5.55 -10.33 -16.19
CA PHE A 125 -4.42 -9.47 -15.79
C PHE A 125 -4.85 -8.16 -15.12
N ASN A 126 -6.13 -7.80 -15.20
CA ASN A 126 -6.68 -6.59 -14.58
C ASN A 126 -7.34 -6.86 -13.22
N LEU A 127 -7.51 -8.12 -12.82
CA LEU A 127 -8.05 -8.51 -11.52
C LEU A 127 -6.96 -9.14 -10.64
N ARG A 128 -6.79 -8.61 -9.43
CA ARG A 128 -5.87 -9.17 -8.44
C ARG A 128 -6.62 -9.83 -7.29
N PHE A 129 -6.13 -10.96 -6.83
CA PHE A 129 -6.60 -11.57 -5.58
C PHE A 129 -5.61 -11.26 -4.46
N LYS A 130 -6.13 -10.78 -3.33
CA LYS A 130 -5.36 -10.38 -2.17
C LYS A 130 -5.96 -10.95 -0.90
N THR A 131 -5.17 -10.97 0.16
CA THR A 131 -5.64 -11.31 1.50
C THR A 131 -5.35 -10.16 2.46
N ASP A 132 -6.28 -9.93 3.37
CA ASP A 132 -6.11 -9.03 4.51
C ASP A 132 -6.75 -9.69 5.75
N GLY A 133 -5.90 -10.31 6.57
CA GLY A 133 -6.31 -10.97 7.81
C GLY A 133 -6.32 -10.02 9.02
N SER A 134 -6.17 -8.71 8.82
CA SER A 134 -6.14 -7.74 9.91
C SER A 134 -7.52 -7.48 10.50
N ALA A 135 -7.58 -6.75 11.63
CA ALA A 135 -8.83 -6.33 12.24
C ALA A 135 -9.69 -5.45 11.29
N ALA A 136 -9.07 -4.76 10.34
CA ALA A 136 -9.72 -3.92 9.33
C ALA A 136 -9.94 -4.64 7.98
N GLY A 137 -9.48 -5.89 7.83
CA GLY A 137 -9.73 -6.73 6.67
C GLY A 137 -11.18 -7.21 6.57
N PRO A 138 -11.61 -7.80 5.44
CA PRO A 138 -12.98 -8.27 5.27
C PRO A 138 -13.34 -9.38 6.26
N ALA A 139 -14.64 -9.56 6.51
CA ALA A 139 -15.12 -10.72 7.26
C ALA A 139 -14.90 -12.01 6.46
N ALA A 140 -14.68 -13.12 7.17
CA ALA A 140 -14.51 -14.44 6.54
C ALA A 140 -15.73 -14.78 5.65
N GLY A 141 -15.46 -15.25 4.43
CA GLY A 141 -16.47 -15.53 3.42
C GLY A 141 -17.18 -14.30 2.84
N GLN A 142 -16.75 -13.08 3.16
CA GLN A 142 -17.32 -11.83 2.64
C GLN A 142 -16.27 -11.00 1.90
N PRO A 143 -15.73 -11.50 0.77
CA PRO A 143 -14.71 -10.81 0.01
C PRO A 143 -15.18 -9.44 -0.50
N VAL A 144 -14.25 -8.50 -0.60
CA VAL A 144 -14.53 -7.11 -0.98
C VAL A 144 -13.78 -6.73 -2.25
N LEU A 145 -14.52 -6.19 -3.22
CA LEU A 145 -14.00 -5.59 -4.44
C LEU A 145 -13.52 -4.16 -4.16
N ILE A 146 -12.27 -3.87 -4.53
CA ILE A 146 -11.68 -2.53 -4.44
C ILE A 146 -11.12 -2.11 -5.82
N GLY A 147 -11.31 -0.85 -6.18
CA GLY A 147 -10.65 -0.25 -7.34
C GLY A 147 -9.15 -0.05 -7.08
N THR A 148 -8.29 -0.41 -8.03
CA THR A 148 -6.82 -0.30 -7.88
C THR A 148 -6.12 0.42 -9.03
N GLY A 149 -6.87 0.94 -10.01
CA GLY A 149 -6.36 1.76 -11.12
C GLY A 149 -6.92 3.19 -11.07
N MET A 150 -6.16 4.16 -11.57
CA MET A 150 -6.60 5.56 -11.68
C MET A 150 -7.73 5.75 -12.70
N GLN A 151 -7.91 4.80 -13.63
CA GLN A 151 -8.94 4.82 -14.68
C GLN A 151 -10.08 3.82 -14.43
N GLY A 152 -10.10 3.13 -13.28
CA GLY A 152 -11.15 2.16 -12.94
C GLY A 152 -11.10 0.82 -13.70
N ASP A 153 -10.06 0.61 -14.53
CA ASP A 153 -9.85 -0.59 -15.35
C ASP A 153 -9.31 -1.79 -14.56
N ARG A 154 -8.70 -1.53 -13.40
CA ARG A 154 -8.07 -2.54 -12.53
C ARG A 154 -8.77 -2.62 -11.18
N ALA A 155 -8.95 -3.84 -10.70
CA ALA A 155 -9.55 -4.11 -9.41
C ALA A 155 -8.78 -5.17 -8.63
N ALA A 156 -9.02 -5.22 -7.33
CA ALA A 156 -8.63 -6.34 -6.49
C ALA A 156 -9.84 -6.86 -5.72
N VAL A 157 -9.93 -8.18 -5.55
CA VAL A 157 -10.80 -8.80 -4.55
C VAL A 157 -9.94 -9.16 -3.35
N VAL A 158 -10.31 -8.64 -2.19
CA VAL A 158 -9.63 -8.90 -0.93
C VAL A 158 -10.43 -9.95 -0.16
N PHE A 159 -9.76 -11.03 0.23
CA PHE A 159 -10.28 -12.13 1.04
C PHE A 159 -9.73 -12.05 2.46
N ALA A 160 -10.43 -12.66 3.42
CA ALA A 160 -9.94 -12.70 4.79
C ALA A 160 -8.77 -13.67 4.93
N ARG A 161 -8.76 -14.75 4.13
CA ARG A 161 -7.76 -15.82 4.19
C ARG A 161 -7.43 -16.40 2.80
N PRO A 162 -6.21 -16.92 2.59
CA PRO A 162 -5.82 -17.49 1.30
C PRO A 162 -6.70 -18.66 0.82
N GLU A 163 -7.19 -19.49 1.75
CA GLU A 163 -7.96 -20.69 1.45
C GLU A 163 -9.33 -20.36 0.84
N GLU A 164 -9.85 -19.16 1.11
CA GLU A 164 -11.13 -18.69 0.56
C GLU A 164 -11.03 -18.45 -0.96
N ILE A 165 -9.85 -18.09 -1.48
CA ILE A 165 -9.69 -17.66 -2.87
C ILE A 165 -10.10 -18.76 -3.84
N SER A 166 -9.44 -19.92 -3.75
CA SER A 166 -9.71 -21.05 -4.65
C SER A 166 -11.10 -21.64 -4.44
N ALA A 167 -11.61 -21.63 -3.21
CA ALA A 167 -12.95 -22.14 -2.90
C ALA A 167 -14.08 -21.25 -3.47
N PHE A 168 -13.83 -19.94 -3.59
CA PHE A 168 -14.83 -18.96 -4.02
C PHE A 168 -14.91 -18.81 -5.55
N ILE A 169 -13.83 -19.16 -6.28
CA ILE A 169 -13.76 -19.03 -7.74
C ILE A 169 -14.32 -20.28 -8.41
N GLN A 170 -15.41 -20.12 -9.16
CA GLN A 170 -16.01 -21.20 -9.93
C GLN A 170 -15.52 -21.17 -11.38
N ARG A 171 -14.87 -22.26 -11.84
CA ARG A 171 -14.51 -22.43 -13.25
C ARG A 171 -15.75 -22.91 -14.01
N ARG A 172 -16.50 -21.97 -14.58
CA ARG A 172 -17.72 -22.26 -15.34
C ARG A 172 -17.91 -21.20 -16.43
N CYS A 173 -18.11 -21.68 -17.65
CA CYS A 173 -18.55 -20.86 -18.76
C CYS A 173 -20.08 -20.70 -18.75
N PRO A 174 -20.60 -19.57 -19.25
CA PRO A 174 -22.04 -19.35 -19.36
C PRO A 174 -22.73 -20.46 -20.17
#